data_AF-A0A961WHK6-F1
#
_entry.id   AF-A0A961WHK6-F1
#
_cell.length_a   1.000
_cell.length_b   1.000
_cell.length_c   1.000
_cell.angle_alpha   90.00
_cell.angle_beta   90.00
_cell.angle_gamma   90.00
#
_symmetry.space_group_name_H-M   'P 1'
#
loop_
_entity.id
_entity.type
_entity.pdbx_description
1 polymer ?
#
loop_
_entity_poly.entity_id
_entity_poly.type
_entity_poly.pdbx_seq_one_letter_code
_entity_poly.pdbx_strand_id
1 'polypeptide(L)'
;MRDPYTVLGVAKSASAADIKSAYRKLAKAYHPDQNKDDPNAQSKFAEVTTAYDFLSDKTKRGQYDRGEIDADGNPKFAGFDFAGARARGGGRTGAAGGINPEDILKEFMGGFGGAQARTARSAGTGGWDPFAGGTQRQASAKGKDFAAPVSVTLEQAHKAETVPLKLSNGKVLSVKLPIGVQDGQQIRLKGQGQPSPTGGEPGDAILTVKFARHKNFRRDGKDLRVDVPITLYEAVLGAKVRVPTLDGPVEISVPIGADTSKAMRLKGKGLQGEGDLLVNLRIVLPKGGDPDLESLMRFWRDQKPYDVRD
;
A
#
# COMPACT_ATOMS: atom_id res chain seq x y z
N MET A 1 22.87 -21.55 9.80
CA MET A 1 22.50 -20.35 10.60
C MET A 1 22.62 -20.67 12.10
N ARG A 2 22.86 -19.68 12.98
CA ARG A 2 22.72 -19.87 14.44
C ARG A 2 21.25 -20.15 14.80
N ASP A 3 20.99 -20.76 15.96
CA ASP A 3 19.62 -21.10 16.40
C ASP A 3 18.72 -19.83 16.37
N PRO A 4 17.62 -19.81 15.60
CA PRO A 4 16.78 -18.63 15.43
C PRO A 4 16.27 -18.03 16.76
N TYR A 5 16.04 -18.88 17.78
CA TYR A 5 15.65 -18.42 19.11
C TYR A 5 16.78 -17.66 19.81
N THR A 6 18.03 -18.13 19.67
CA THR A 6 19.20 -17.46 20.24
C THR A 6 19.51 -16.15 19.52
N VAL A 7 19.30 -16.08 18.21
CA VAL A 7 19.47 -14.86 17.40
C VAL A 7 18.49 -13.77 17.84
N LEU A 8 17.23 -14.13 18.12
CA LEU A 8 16.23 -13.19 18.61
C LEU A 8 16.29 -12.95 20.13
N GLY A 9 17.10 -13.72 20.87
CA GLY A 9 17.22 -13.61 22.33
C GLY A 9 15.94 -14.01 23.07
N VAL A 10 15.18 -14.98 22.55
CA VAL A 10 13.91 -15.43 23.13
C VAL A 10 13.95 -16.92 23.45
N ALA A 11 13.15 -17.36 24.43
CA ALA A 11 13.02 -18.78 24.76
C ALA A 11 12.29 -19.55 23.65
N LYS A 12 12.53 -20.86 23.53
CA LYS A 12 11.81 -21.74 22.58
C LYS A 12 10.29 -21.75 22.81
N SER A 13 9.87 -21.55 24.07
CA SER A 13 8.47 -21.42 24.49
C SER A 13 7.85 -20.05 24.22
N ALA A 14 8.59 -19.08 23.63
CA ALA A 14 8.10 -17.72 23.41
C ALA A 14 6.86 -17.70 22.51
N SER A 15 5.90 -16.85 22.84
CA SER A 15 4.70 -16.67 22.02
C SER A 15 5.05 -15.98 20.70
N ALA A 16 4.17 -16.08 19.69
CA ALA A 16 4.35 -15.35 18.43
C ALA A 16 4.41 -13.82 18.65
N ALA A 17 3.73 -13.32 19.68
CA ALA A 17 3.79 -11.91 20.07
C ALA A 17 5.16 -11.52 20.62
N ASP A 18 5.77 -12.38 21.43
CA ASP A 18 7.11 -12.15 22.01
C ASP A 18 8.19 -12.19 20.94
N ILE A 19 8.11 -13.15 20.00
CA ILE A 19 9.02 -13.26 18.84
C ILE A 19 8.94 -11.98 17.99
N LYS A 20 7.72 -11.51 17.68
CA LYS A 20 7.50 -10.26 16.93
C LYS A 20 7.95 -9.02 17.70
N SER A 21 7.84 -9.03 19.02
CA SER A 21 8.30 -7.93 19.88
C SER A 21 9.84 -7.86 19.90
N ALA A 22 10.51 -8.99 20.09
CA ALA A 22 11.96 -9.11 20.08
C ALA A 22 12.56 -8.70 18.73
N TYR A 23 11.99 -9.19 17.63
CA TYR A 23 12.38 -8.77 16.28
C TYR A 23 12.31 -7.25 16.11
N ARG A 24 11.19 -6.61 16.48
CA ARG A 24 11.05 -5.16 16.35
C ARG A 24 12.06 -4.37 17.16
N LYS A 25 12.43 -4.85 18.35
CA LYS A 25 13.47 -4.22 19.19
C LYS A 25 14.85 -4.32 18.53
N LEU A 26 15.23 -5.50 18.05
CA LEU A 26 16.53 -5.76 17.42
C LEU A 26 16.64 -5.11 16.03
N ALA A 27 15.57 -5.13 15.24
CA ALA A 27 15.51 -4.47 13.93
C ALA A 27 15.68 -2.96 14.04
N LYS A 28 15.11 -2.33 15.08
CA LYS A 28 15.36 -0.91 15.37
C LYS A 28 16.80 -0.67 15.82
N ALA A 29 17.33 -1.54 16.69
CA ALA A 29 18.69 -1.40 17.21
C ALA A 29 19.78 -1.58 16.15
N TYR A 30 19.57 -2.45 15.16
CA TYR A 30 20.52 -2.74 14.08
C TYR A 30 20.15 -2.13 12.72
N HIS A 31 19.20 -1.18 12.69
CA HIS A 31 18.76 -0.58 11.42
C HIS A 31 19.94 0.12 10.73
N PRO A 32 20.16 -0.11 9.41
CA PRO A 32 21.29 0.49 8.68
C PRO A 32 21.32 2.02 8.74
N ASP A 33 20.15 2.67 8.72
CA ASP A 33 20.08 4.14 8.80
C ASP A 33 20.51 4.72 10.16
N GLN A 34 20.38 3.95 11.24
CA GLN A 34 20.77 4.39 12.59
C GLN A 34 22.21 3.99 12.95
N ASN A 35 22.79 3.02 12.23
CA ASN A 35 24.10 2.45 12.50
C ASN A 35 24.98 2.47 11.24
N LYS A 36 25.14 3.66 10.64
CA LYS A 36 25.89 3.83 9.38
C LYS A 36 27.39 3.56 9.53
N ASP A 37 27.90 3.69 10.76
CA ASP A 37 29.33 3.57 11.07
C ASP A 37 29.71 2.19 11.66
N ASP A 38 28.75 1.31 11.96
CA ASP A 38 29.03 -0.06 12.43
C ASP A 38 29.04 -1.03 11.23
N PRO A 39 30.22 -1.55 10.81
CA PRO A 39 30.31 -2.48 9.70
C PRO A 39 29.58 -3.82 9.97
N ASN A 40 29.27 -4.14 11.22
CA ASN A 40 28.57 -5.36 11.61
C ASN A 40 27.05 -5.19 11.75
N ALA A 41 26.52 -3.96 11.73
CA ALA A 41 25.09 -3.73 11.91
C ALA A 41 24.25 -4.36 10.78
N GLN A 42 24.72 -4.27 9.54
CA GLN A 42 24.05 -4.88 8.38
C GLN A 42 24.00 -6.41 8.48
N SER A 43 25.10 -7.05 8.92
CA SER A 43 25.16 -8.50 9.11
C SER A 43 24.22 -8.96 10.23
N LYS A 44 24.22 -8.26 11.37
CA LYS A 44 23.30 -8.54 12.49
C LYS A 44 21.84 -8.32 12.12
N PHE A 45 21.55 -7.28 11.34
CA PHE A 45 20.21 -7.01 10.85
C PHE A 45 19.71 -8.11 9.90
N ALA A 46 20.56 -8.56 8.98
CA ALA A 46 20.26 -9.68 8.09
C ALA A 46 19.97 -10.97 8.89
N GLU A 47 20.82 -11.29 9.88
CA GLU A 47 20.65 -12.49 10.71
C GLU A 47 19.35 -12.44 11.55
N VAL A 48 19.04 -11.30 12.16
CA VAL A 48 17.79 -11.08 12.92
C VAL A 48 16.56 -11.19 12.02
N THR A 49 16.65 -10.71 10.77
CA THR A 49 15.57 -10.79 9.79
C THR A 49 15.33 -12.24 9.38
N THR A 50 16.37 -12.98 9.02
CA THR A 50 16.25 -14.40 8.65
C THR A 50 15.69 -15.24 9.81
N ALA A 51 16.04 -14.94 11.06
CA ALA A 51 15.55 -15.66 12.23
C ALA A 51 14.06 -15.40 12.48
N TYR A 52 13.61 -14.16 12.26
CA TYR A 52 12.20 -13.81 12.35
C TYR A 52 11.38 -14.45 11.22
N ASP A 53 11.87 -14.42 9.99
CA ASP A 53 11.19 -15.03 8.84
C ASP A 53 11.01 -16.54 9.04
N PHE A 54 12.01 -17.21 9.65
CA PHE A 54 11.93 -18.61 10.00
C PHE A 54 10.90 -18.90 11.10
N LEU A 55 10.95 -18.15 12.22
CA LEU A 55 10.10 -18.38 13.39
C LEU A 55 8.67 -17.84 13.26
N SER A 56 8.43 -16.93 12.31
CA SER A 56 7.09 -16.38 12.02
C SER A 56 6.23 -17.36 11.22
N ASP A 57 6.84 -18.26 10.45
CA ASP A 57 6.17 -19.38 9.80
C ASP A 57 5.90 -20.50 10.79
N LYS A 58 4.62 -20.71 11.13
CA LYS A 58 4.17 -21.74 12.08
C LYS A 58 4.60 -23.15 11.66
N THR A 59 4.67 -23.43 10.36
CA THR A 59 5.03 -24.74 9.83
C THR A 59 6.51 -25.00 10.05
N LYS A 60 7.37 -24.07 9.61
CA LYS A 60 8.83 -24.17 9.78
C LYS A 60 9.23 -24.19 11.24
N ARG A 61 8.64 -23.31 12.05
CA ARG A 61 8.83 -23.31 13.51
C ARG A 61 8.47 -24.67 14.11
N GLY A 62 7.32 -25.23 13.77
CA GLY A 62 6.89 -26.52 14.27
C GLY A 62 7.82 -27.67 13.85
N GLN A 63 8.28 -27.69 12.60
CA GLN A 63 9.22 -28.69 12.09
C GLN A 63 10.58 -28.58 12.80
N TYR A 64 11.07 -27.37 13.03
CA TYR A 64 12.32 -27.12 13.74
C TYR A 64 12.23 -27.51 15.22
N ASP A 65 11.12 -27.17 15.88
CA ASP A 65 10.87 -27.53 17.27
C ASP A 65 10.76 -29.06 17.46
N ARG A 66 10.27 -29.79 16.45
CA ARG A 66 10.25 -31.26 16.39
C ARG A 66 11.58 -31.89 15.94
N GLY A 67 12.57 -31.08 15.55
CA GLY A 67 13.86 -31.55 15.06
C GLY A 67 13.82 -32.16 13.64
N GLU A 68 12.74 -31.96 12.90
CA GLU A 68 12.56 -32.45 11.52
C GLU A 68 13.39 -31.63 10.52
N ILE A 69 13.65 -30.36 10.83
CA ILE A 69 14.51 -29.47 10.02
C ILE A 69 15.58 -28.80 10.88
N ASP A 70 16.70 -28.42 10.27
CA ASP A 70 17.74 -27.60 10.90
C ASP A 70 17.42 -26.09 10.85
N ALA A 71 18.33 -25.26 11.39
CA ALA A 71 18.19 -23.81 11.45
C ALA A 71 18.24 -23.13 10.07
N ASP A 72 18.62 -23.87 9.02
CA ASP A 72 18.64 -23.42 7.63
C ASP A 72 17.41 -23.95 6.85
N GLY A 73 16.55 -24.74 7.50
CA GLY A 73 15.33 -25.30 6.93
C GLY A 73 15.51 -26.61 6.17
N ASN A 74 16.67 -27.26 6.29
CA ASN A 74 16.93 -28.54 5.63
C ASN A 74 16.43 -29.70 6.50
N PRO A 75 15.86 -30.75 5.89
CA PRO A 75 15.39 -31.91 6.63
C PRO A 75 16.56 -32.63 7.32
N LYS A 76 16.43 -32.84 8.64
CA LYS A 76 17.32 -33.73 9.38
C LYS A 76 16.85 -35.17 9.14
N PHE A 77 17.48 -35.86 8.20
CA PHE A 77 17.22 -37.28 7.97
C PHE A 77 17.66 -38.09 9.20
N ALA A 78 16.71 -38.42 10.08
CA ALA A 78 16.92 -39.37 11.15
C ALA A 78 16.94 -40.78 10.53
N GLY A 79 18.12 -41.40 10.51
CA GLY A 79 18.32 -42.72 9.93
C GLY A 79 17.37 -43.76 10.52
N PHE A 80 16.63 -44.43 9.64
CA PHE A 80 16.14 -45.77 9.87
C PHE A 80 16.96 -46.73 9.02
N ASP A 81 17.58 -47.65 9.75
CA ASP A 81 18.32 -48.82 9.30
C ASP A 81 17.45 -49.67 8.36
N PHE A 82 17.86 -49.81 7.10
CA PHE A 82 17.34 -50.84 6.19
C PHE A 82 18.51 -51.64 5.64
N ALA A 83 19.24 -52.28 6.55
CA ALA A 83 20.09 -53.42 6.21
C ALA A 83 19.20 -54.60 5.79
N GLY A 84 18.91 -54.73 4.49
CA GLY A 84 18.33 -55.98 3.99
C GLY A 84 17.58 -55.95 2.67
N ALA A 85 18.19 -55.53 1.55
CA ALA A 85 17.94 -56.15 0.24
C ALA A 85 18.91 -55.58 -0.82
N ARG A 86 19.84 -56.43 -1.25
CA ARG A 86 20.72 -56.21 -2.41
C ARG A 86 19.91 -56.16 -3.70
N ALA A 87 20.13 -55.15 -4.55
CA ALA A 87 20.22 -55.32 -6.00
C ALA A 87 20.71 -54.05 -6.74
N ARG A 88 22.03 -54.02 -7.01
CA ARG A 88 22.64 -53.80 -8.33
C ARG A 88 22.11 -52.63 -9.19
N GLY A 89 22.93 -51.57 -9.34
CA GLY A 89 22.81 -50.64 -10.47
C GLY A 89 23.68 -49.40 -10.31
N GLY A 90 24.60 -49.18 -11.26
CA GLY A 90 25.66 -48.15 -11.20
C GLY A 90 25.16 -46.71 -11.17
N GLY A 91 25.99 -45.85 -10.56
CA GLY A 91 25.65 -44.46 -10.29
C GLY A 91 25.71 -43.52 -11.48
N ARG A 92 24.96 -42.42 -11.35
CA ARG A 92 25.30 -41.03 -11.68
C ARG A 92 24.00 -40.19 -11.62
N THR A 93 23.82 -39.42 -10.56
CA THR A 93 22.87 -38.29 -10.56
C THR A 93 23.28 -37.22 -9.52
N GLY A 94 23.40 -35.98 -10.01
CA GLY A 94 22.94 -34.79 -9.30
C GLY A 94 23.76 -34.26 -8.13
N ALA A 95 24.89 -33.61 -8.43
CA ALA A 95 25.51 -32.66 -7.50
C ALA A 95 24.58 -31.44 -7.33
N ALA A 96 23.89 -31.36 -6.19
CA ALA A 96 23.22 -30.16 -5.72
C ALA A 96 24.30 -29.24 -5.11
N GLY A 97 24.56 -28.13 -5.78
CA GLY A 97 25.55 -27.13 -5.39
C GLY A 97 25.16 -26.41 -4.10
N GLY A 98 26.08 -26.42 -3.14
CA GLY A 98 26.05 -25.52 -2.00
C GLY A 98 26.24 -24.08 -2.48
N ILE A 99 25.37 -23.20 -2.01
CA ILE A 99 25.45 -21.77 -2.28
C ILE A 99 26.58 -21.21 -1.39
N ASN A 100 27.73 -20.91 -2.01
CA ASN A 100 28.84 -20.27 -1.32
C ASN A 100 28.53 -18.78 -1.15
N PRO A 101 28.73 -18.20 0.06
CA PRO A 101 28.54 -16.78 0.31
C PRO A 101 29.50 -15.88 -0.49
N GLU A 102 30.60 -16.42 -1.02
CA GLU A 102 31.53 -15.71 -1.93
C GLU A 102 30.97 -15.52 -3.35
N ASP A 103 30.04 -16.38 -3.80
CA ASP A 103 29.46 -16.32 -5.14
C ASP A 103 28.29 -15.31 -5.21
N ILE A 104 27.53 -15.16 -4.11
CA ILE A 104 26.50 -14.12 -3.97
C ILE A 104 27.12 -12.72 -3.88
N LEU A 105 28.30 -12.58 -3.24
CA LEU A 105 29.01 -11.30 -3.16
C LEU A 105 29.60 -10.87 -4.51
N LYS A 106 30.05 -11.81 -5.35
CA LYS A 106 30.49 -11.53 -6.73
C LYS A 106 29.33 -11.12 -7.64
N GLU A 107 28.14 -11.69 -7.46
CA GLU A 107 26.95 -11.32 -8.21
C GLU A 107 26.39 -9.94 -7.78
N PHE A 108 26.49 -9.61 -6.49
CA PHE A 108 26.12 -8.29 -5.96
C PHE A 108 27.13 -7.19 -6.32
N MET A 109 28.43 -7.48 -6.31
CA MET A 109 29.48 -6.48 -6.63
C MET A 109 29.73 -6.34 -8.15
N GLY A 110 29.34 -7.33 -8.96
CA GLY A 110 29.32 -7.23 -10.42
C GLY A 110 28.18 -6.36 -10.98
N GLY A 111 27.19 -6.04 -10.14
CA GLY A 111 26.02 -5.22 -10.51
C GLY A 111 26.17 -3.71 -10.29
N PHE A 112 27.29 -3.23 -9.75
CA PHE A 112 27.48 -1.81 -9.41
C PHE A 112 28.66 -1.12 -10.14
N GLY A 113 29.21 -1.77 -11.16
CA GLY A 113 30.29 -1.24 -12.03
C GLY A 113 29.78 -0.66 -13.34
N GLY A 114 28.76 0.19 -13.29
CA GLY A 114 28.25 0.89 -14.47
C GLY A 114 28.97 2.21 -14.72
N ALA A 115 30.16 2.17 -15.33
CA ALA A 115 30.63 3.22 -16.24
C ALA A 115 31.97 2.83 -16.87
N GLN A 116 32.00 2.94 -18.20
CA GLN A 116 33.20 3.20 -18.99
C GLN A 116 34.08 1.99 -19.34
N ALA A 117 33.67 1.28 -20.40
CA ALA A 117 34.53 1.13 -21.58
C ALA A 117 33.89 0.20 -22.62
N ARG A 118 32.97 0.69 -23.47
CA ARG A 118 32.79 0.23 -24.87
C ARG A 118 32.07 1.29 -25.70
N THR A 119 32.82 2.11 -26.42
CA THR A 119 32.34 2.67 -27.70
C THR A 119 33.53 2.85 -28.64
N ALA A 120 33.34 2.34 -29.86
CA ALA A 120 34.21 2.42 -31.04
C ALA A 120 35.41 1.42 -31.01
N ARG A 121 35.66 0.60 -32.04
CA ARG A 121 35.39 0.77 -33.47
C ARG A 121 35.10 -0.57 -34.15
N SER A 122 34.11 -0.51 -35.04
CA SER A 122 33.98 -1.33 -36.24
C SER A 122 35.32 -1.49 -36.97
N ALA A 123 35.68 -2.74 -37.32
CA ALA A 123 36.13 -3.14 -38.65
C ALA A 123 36.57 -4.62 -38.64
N GLY A 124 36.05 -5.40 -39.59
CA GLY A 124 36.81 -6.53 -40.15
C GLY A 124 36.25 -7.93 -39.94
N THR A 125 35.91 -8.55 -41.07
CA THR A 125 36.15 -9.96 -41.41
C THR A 125 35.30 -11.06 -40.76
N GLY A 126 34.35 -11.56 -41.56
CA GLY A 126 34.35 -12.95 -42.01
C GLY A 126 33.79 -14.00 -41.04
N GLY A 127 32.56 -14.42 -41.29
CA GLY A 127 31.96 -15.59 -40.64
C GLY A 127 30.48 -15.73 -40.93
N TRP A 128 30.11 -15.92 -42.21
CA TRP A 128 28.77 -16.41 -42.57
C TRP A 128 28.83 -17.93 -42.54
N ASP A 129 28.31 -18.53 -41.47
CA ASP A 129 28.26 -19.98 -41.28
C ASP A 129 26.87 -20.48 -41.76
N PRO A 130 26.77 -21.18 -42.92
CA PRO A 130 25.50 -21.53 -43.53
C PRO A 130 24.85 -22.80 -42.95
N PHE A 131 25.47 -23.42 -41.94
CA PHE A 131 24.99 -24.66 -41.30
C PHE A 131 24.52 -24.49 -39.85
N ALA A 132 24.65 -23.30 -39.27
CA ALA A 132 24.03 -22.99 -37.99
C ALA A 132 22.54 -22.71 -38.22
N GLY A 133 21.75 -23.77 -38.33
CA GLY A 133 20.29 -23.76 -38.22
C GLY A 133 19.86 -23.28 -36.83
N GLY A 134 20.11 -22.01 -36.54
CA GLY A 134 19.58 -21.33 -35.39
C GLY A 134 18.11 -21.12 -35.65
N THR A 135 17.28 -22.03 -35.11
CA THR A 135 15.88 -21.75 -34.86
C THR A 135 15.84 -20.55 -33.93
N GLN A 136 15.85 -19.35 -34.53
CA GLN A 136 15.64 -18.09 -33.85
C GLN A 136 14.23 -18.18 -33.29
N ARG A 137 14.12 -18.69 -32.05
CA ARG A 137 12.89 -18.62 -31.26
C ARG A 137 12.60 -17.14 -31.16
N GLN A 138 11.75 -16.66 -32.06
CA GLN A 138 11.24 -15.31 -32.07
C GLN A 138 10.57 -15.15 -30.71
N ALA A 139 11.25 -14.50 -29.78
CA ALA A 139 10.73 -14.28 -28.44
C ALA A 139 9.43 -13.52 -28.63
N SER A 140 8.31 -14.17 -28.30
CA SER A 140 7.00 -13.55 -28.46
C SER A 140 7.00 -12.24 -27.68
N ALA A 141 6.85 -11.12 -28.38
CA ALA A 141 6.92 -9.80 -27.77
C ALA A 141 5.78 -9.65 -26.75
N LYS A 142 6.05 -9.10 -25.57
CA LYS A 142 4.99 -8.77 -24.61
C LYS A 142 4.01 -7.78 -25.26
N GLY A 143 2.72 -7.92 -24.96
CA GLY A 143 1.71 -6.93 -25.29
C GLY A 143 2.00 -5.57 -24.65
N LYS A 144 1.42 -4.50 -25.22
CA LYS A 144 1.66 -3.13 -24.76
C LYS A 144 0.90 -2.85 -23.46
N ASP A 145 1.56 -2.14 -22.54
CA ASP A 145 0.90 -1.61 -21.37
C ASP A 145 -0.04 -0.46 -21.78
N PHE A 146 -1.14 -0.25 -21.06
CA PHE A 146 -1.96 0.95 -21.23
C PHE A 146 -2.21 1.64 -19.88
N ALA A 147 -2.30 2.96 -19.91
CA ALA A 147 -2.67 3.76 -18.76
C ALA A 147 -4.11 4.25 -18.89
N ALA A 148 -4.90 4.14 -17.82
CA ALA A 148 -6.26 4.66 -17.79
C ALA A 148 -6.55 5.39 -16.46
N PRO A 149 -7.14 6.59 -16.48
CA PRO A 149 -7.64 7.22 -15.27
C PRO A 149 -8.89 6.49 -14.77
N VAL A 150 -8.98 6.30 -13.46
CA VAL A 150 -10.11 5.67 -12.78
C VAL A 150 -10.77 6.71 -11.89
N SER A 151 -12.01 7.06 -12.22
CA SER A 151 -12.81 7.96 -11.40
C SER A 151 -13.37 7.20 -10.19
N VAL A 152 -12.98 7.60 -8.98
CA VAL A 152 -13.40 6.98 -7.71
C VAL A 152 -14.19 7.99 -6.90
N THR A 153 -15.37 7.61 -6.41
CA THR A 153 -16.12 8.48 -5.50
C THR A 153 -15.60 8.37 -4.05
N LEU A 154 -15.89 9.36 -3.22
CA LEU A 154 -15.44 9.35 -1.82
C LEU A 154 -16.03 8.17 -1.04
N GLU A 155 -17.27 7.77 -1.36
CA GLU A 155 -17.95 6.62 -0.75
C GLU A 155 -17.27 5.30 -1.13
N GLN A 156 -16.92 5.13 -2.40
CA GLN A 156 -16.21 3.94 -2.89
C GLN A 156 -14.84 3.80 -2.23
N ALA A 157 -14.10 4.92 -2.13
CA ALA A 157 -12.82 4.94 -1.44
C ALA A 157 -12.99 4.69 0.06
N HIS A 158 -14.02 5.25 0.69
CA HIS A 158 -14.29 5.07 2.11
C HIS A 158 -14.59 3.62 2.48
N LYS A 159 -15.36 2.92 1.64
CA LYS A 159 -15.71 1.51 1.84
C LYS A 159 -14.63 0.53 1.35
N ALA A 160 -13.55 1.02 0.75
CA ALA A 160 -12.53 0.22 0.07
C ALA A 160 -13.16 -0.80 -0.90
N GLU A 161 -14.12 -0.33 -1.69
CA GLU A 161 -14.95 -1.16 -2.57
C GLU A 161 -14.22 -1.57 -3.85
N THR A 162 -14.79 -2.53 -4.56
CA THR A 162 -14.33 -2.95 -5.89
C THR A 162 -14.98 -2.05 -6.94
N VAL A 163 -14.17 -1.29 -7.67
CA VAL A 163 -14.66 -0.37 -8.71
C VAL A 163 -14.67 -1.12 -10.06
N PRO A 164 -15.81 -1.20 -10.75
CA PRO A 164 -15.87 -1.75 -12.10
C PRO A 164 -15.29 -0.75 -13.10
N LEU A 165 -14.35 -1.23 -13.91
CA LEU A 165 -13.70 -0.45 -14.96
C LEU A 165 -14.02 -1.02 -16.31
N LYS A 166 -14.63 -0.21 -17.15
CA LYS A 166 -14.83 -0.56 -18.55
C LYS A 166 -13.55 -0.23 -19.33
N LEU A 167 -12.89 -1.26 -19.81
CA LEU A 167 -11.69 -1.18 -20.63
C LEU A 167 -12.06 -0.78 -22.07
N SER A 168 -11.09 -0.24 -22.81
CA SER A 168 -11.26 0.16 -24.22
C SER A 168 -11.61 -1.02 -25.14
N ASN A 169 -11.31 -2.26 -24.72
CA ASN A 169 -11.69 -3.49 -25.41
C ASN A 169 -13.11 -3.99 -25.08
N GLY A 170 -13.89 -3.23 -24.31
CA GLY A 170 -15.25 -3.58 -23.90
C GLY A 170 -15.36 -4.51 -22.68
N LYS A 171 -14.25 -5.06 -22.16
CA LYS A 171 -14.25 -5.87 -20.94
C LYS A 171 -14.47 -5.00 -19.71
N VAL A 172 -15.24 -5.50 -18.74
CA VAL A 172 -15.39 -4.88 -17.43
C VAL A 172 -14.46 -5.60 -16.46
N LEU A 173 -13.52 -4.86 -15.87
CA LEU A 173 -12.60 -5.38 -14.87
C LEU A 173 -12.92 -4.79 -13.50
N SER A 174 -13.10 -5.67 -12.52
CA SER A 174 -13.39 -5.30 -11.14
C SER A 174 -12.08 -5.11 -10.37
N VAL A 175 -11.77 -3.88 -9.98
CA VAL A 175 -10.51 -3.54 -9.32
C VAL A 175 -10.75 -3.21 -7.85
N LYS A 176 -10.14 -3.99 -6.97
CA LYS A 176 -10.19 -3.74 -5.53
C LYS A 176 -9.28 -2.57 -5.18
N LEU A 177 -9.86 -1.50 -4.63
CA LEU A 177 -9.08 -0.36 -4.17
C LEU A 177 -8.39 -0.68 -2.85
N PRO A 178 -7.10 -0.33 -2.68
CA PRO A 178 -6.43 -0.45 -1.40
C PRO A 178 -7.00 0.56 -0.40
N ILE A 179 -6.94 0.20 0.89
CA ILE A 179 -7.21 1.14 1.98
C ILE A 179 -6.14 2.25 1.93
N GLY A 180 -6.54 3.49 2.15
CA GLY A 180 -5.67 4.67 2.13
C GLY A 180 -5.36 5.21 0.73
N VAL A 181 -6.17 4.87 -0.29
CA VAL A 181 -5.89 5.29 -1.67
C VAL A 181 -5.82 6.82 -1.80
N GLN A 182 -4.76 7.30 -2.45
CA GLN A 182 -4.51 8.73 -2.66
C GLN A 182 -4.89 9.17 -4.08
N ASP A 183 -5.20 10.46 -4.24
CA ASP A 183 -5.40 11.03 -5.58
C ASP A 183 -4.10 10.96 -6.38
N GLY A 184 -4.20 10.48 -7.63
CA GLY A 184 -3.04 10.27 -8.50
C GLY A 184 -2.28 8.97 -8.25
N GLN A 185 -2.66 8.16 -7.25
CA GLN A 185 -2.01 6.88 -7.00
C GLN A 185 -2.16 5.93 -8.21
N GLN A 186 -1.06 5.30 -8.62
CA GLN A 186 -1.06 4.33 -9.70
C GLN A 186 -1.19 2.90 -9.18
N ILE A 187 -2.10 2.13 -9.76
CA ILE A 187 -2.35 0.72 -9.45
C ILE A 187 -2.05 -0.08 -10.72
N ARG A 188 -1.05 -0.97 -10.64
CA ARG A 188 -0.65 -1.83 -11.76
C ARG A 188 -1.35 -3.19 -11.68
N LEU A 189 -2.06 -3.55 -12.74
CA LEU A 189 -2.68 -4.86 -12.91
C LEU A 189 -1.92 -5.64 -13.98
N LYS A 190 -1.17 -6.65 -13.53
CA LYS A 190 -0.33 -7.48 -14.41
C LYS A 190 -1.17 -8.27 -15.40
N GLY A 191 -0.76 -8.29 -16.67
CA GLY A 191 -1.41 -9.08 -17.73
C GLY A 191 -2.81 -8.60 -18.14
N GLN A 192 -3.25 -7.43 -17.67
CA GLN A 192 -4.55 -6.84 -18.01
C GLN A 192 -4.45 -5.76 -19.10
N GLY A 193 -3.28 -5.59 -19.71
CA GLY A 193 -2.98 -4.65 -20.78
C GLY A 193 -3.42 -5.14 -22.17
N GLN A 194 -2.79 -4.61 -23.23
CA GLN A 194 -3.09 -5.03 -24.59
C GLN A 194 -2.57 -6.45 -24.86
N PRO A 195 -3.29 -7.27 -25.65
CA PRO A 195 -2.78 -8.57 -26.07
C PRO A 195 -1.51 -8.43 -26.90
N SER A 196 -0.63 -9.43 -26.84
CA SER A 196 0.57 -9.48 -27.68
C SER A 196 0.19 -9.67 -29.15
N PRO A 197 0.80 -8.91 -30.08
CA PRO A 197 0.64 -9.13 -31.52
C PRO A 197 1.18 -10.48 -32.00
N THR A 198 2.10 -11.09 -31.25
CA THR A 198 2.80 -12.32 -31.62
C THR A 198 2.49 -13.49 -30.67
N GLY A 199 1.36 -13.44 -29.97
CA GLY A 199 0.92 -14.51 -29.06
C GLY A 199 1.74 -14.65 -27.75
N GLY A 200 2.51 -13.63 -27.38
CA GLY A 200 3.18 -13.53 -26.08
C GLY A 200 2.26 -13.08 -24.94
N GLU A 201 2.82 -12.89 -23.74
CA GLU A 201 2.05 -12.42 -22.58
C GLU A 201 1.40 -11.04 -22.86
N PRO A 202 0.17 -10.79 -22.39
CA PRO A 202 -0.43 -9.46 -22.47
C PRO A 202 0.38 -8.43 -21.68
N GLY A 203 0.26 -7.16 -22.07
CA GLY A 203 0.79 -6.03 -21.31
C GLY A 203 0.12 -5.86 -19.95
N ASP A 204 0.43 -4.77 -19.25
CA ASP A 204 -0.18 -4.42 -17.96
C ASP A 204 -1.14 -3.24 -18.08
N ALA A 205 -2.13 -3.19 -17.20
CA ALA A 205 -2.99 -2.02 -17.05
C ALA A 205 -2.48 -1.16 -15.89
N ILE A 206 -2.15 0.11 -16.16
CA ILE A 206 -1.72 1.08 -15.16
C ILE A 206 -2.87 2.04 -14.90
N LEU A 207 -3.52 1.89 -13.76
CA LEU A 207 -4.68 2.66 -13.39
C LEU A 207 -4.26 3.85 -12.54
N THR A 208 -4.60 5.07 -12.96
CA THR A 208 -4.35 6.26 -12.15
C THR A 208 -5.64 6.65 -11.44
N VAL A 209 -5.65 6.56 -10.11
CA VAL A 209 -6.83 6.91 -9.31
C VAL A 209 -7.06 8.42 -9.38
N LYS A 210 -8.29 8.82 -9.69
CA LYS A 210 -8.76 10.20 -9.69
C LYS A 210 -10.03 10.29 -8.88
N PHE A 211 -10.01 11.07 -7.81
CA PHE A 211 -11.20 11.29 -7.01
C PHE A 211 -12.19 12.17 -7.76
N ALA A 212 -13.43 11.69 -7.87
CA ALA A 212 -14.53 12.47 -8.40
C ALA A 212 -14.82 13.65 -7.48
N ARG A 213 -15.21 14.80 -8.06
CA ARG A 213 -15.74 15.92 -7.28
C ARG A 213 -17.05 15.49 -6.62
N HIS A 214 -17.13 15.65 -5.31
CA HIS A 214 -18.34 15.33 -4.56
C HIS A 214 -19.22 16.58 -4.41
N LYS A 215 -20.55 16.40 -4.41
CA LYS A 215 -21.51 17.52 -4.35
C LYS A 215 -21.46 18.29 -3.03
N ASN A 216 -21.28 17.55 -1.92
CA ASN A 216 -21.38 18.11 -0.56
C ASN A 216 -20.02 18.16 0.17
N PHE A 217 -19.02 17.40 -0.29
CA PHE A 217 -17.78 17.18 0.44
C PHE A 217 -16.60 17.70 -0.35
N ARG A 218 -15.72 18.41 0.34
CA ARG A 218 -14.40 18.79 -0.16
C ARG A 218 -13.35 18.02 0.62
N ARG A 219 -12.50 17.28 -0.09
CA ARG A 219 -11.43 16.50 0.53
C ARG A 219 -10.26 17.42 0.88
N ASP A 220 -9.73 17.28 2.09
CA ASP A 220 -8.47 17.87 2.53
C ASP A 220 -7.60 16.79 3.18
N GLY A 221 -6.73 16.16 2.39
CA GLY A 221 -5.98 14.98 2.85
C GLY A 221 -6.92 13.81 3.19
N LYS A 222 -6.94 13.43 4.48
CA LYS A 222 -7.84 12.42 5.07
C LYS A 222 -9.12 13.05 5.65
N ASP A 223 -9.11 14.35 5.88
CA ASP A 223 -10.24 15.08 6.42
C ASP A 223 -11.21 15.44 5.31
N LEU A 224 -12.46 15.66 5.69
CA LEU A 224 -13.53 16.10 4.81
C LEU A 224 -14.06 17.42 5.32
N ARG A 225 -14.39 18.33 4.41
CA ARG A 225 -15.11 19.57 4.70
C ARG A 225 -16.50 19.50 4.10
N VAL A 226 -17.51 19.86 4.88
CA VAL A 226 -18.89 20.01 4.42
C VAL A 226 -19.41 21.38 4.83
N ASP A 227 -20.17 22.01 3.95
CA ASP A 227 -20.91 23.22 4.29
C ASP A 227 -22.35 22.83 4.60
N VAL A 228 -22.80 23.15 5.82
CA VAL A 228 -24.16 22.86 6.26
C VAL A 228 -24.92 24.16 6.32
N PRO A 229 -25.96 24.34 5.47
CA PRO A 229 -26.81 25.50 5.55
C PRO A 229 -27.63 25.43 6.84
N ILE A 230 -27.64 26.53 7.58
CA ILE A 230 -28.50 26.74 8.74
C ILE A 230 -29.28 28.03 8.56
N THR A 231 -30.40 28.14 9.23
CA THR A 231 -31.21 29.36 9.27
C THR A 231 -30.69 30.35 10.30
N LEU A 232 -31.13 31.60 10.20
CA LEU A 232 -30.76 32.64 11.17
C LEU A 232 -31.23 32.28 12.59
N TYR A 233 -32.44 31.72 12.74
CA TYR A 233 -32.96 31.35 14.05
C TYR A 233 -32.21 30.16 14.65
N GLU A 234 -31.79 29.17 13.86
CA GLU A 234 -30.94 28.06 14.35
C GLU A 234 -29.58 28.56 14.83
N ALA A 235 -29.00 29.55 14.14
CA ALA A 235 -27.73 30.15 14.54
C ALA A 235 -27.86 30.94 15.87
N VAL A 236 -28.96 31.66 16.05
CA VAL A 236 -29.19 32.51 17.22
C VAL A 236 -29.67 31.69 18.43
N LEU A 237 -30.65 30.81 18.25
CA LEU A 237 -31.33 30.08 19.32
C LEU A 237 -30.71 28.71 19.62
N GLY A 238 -29.77 28.25 18.78
CA GLY A 238 -29.29 26.87 18.81
C GLY A 238 -30.32 25.90 18.23
N ALA A 239 -29.84 24.75 17.75
CA ALA A 239 -30.69 23.75 17.12
C ALA A 239 -30.01 22.38 17.02
N LYS A 240 -30.79 21.34 16.73
CA LYS A 240 -30.25 20.06 16.27
C LYS A 240 -30.30 20.02 14.74
N VAL A 241 -29.13 19.95 14.11
CA VAL A 241 -29.00 20.00 12.65
C VAL A 241 -28.48 18.68 12.12
N ARG A 242 -29.08 18.19 11.04
CA ARG A 242 -28.68 16.95 10.37
C ARG A 242 -27.53 17.21 9.40
N VAL A 243 -26.39 16.59 9.63
CA VAL A 243 -25.18 16.71 8.82
C VAL A 243 -24.95 15.43 8.01
N PRO A 244 -24.76 15.52 6.69
CA PRO A 244 -24.42 14.34 5.89
C PRO A 244 -22.99 13.88 6.21
N THR A 245 -22.78 12.57 6.35
CA THR A 245 -21.45 11.94 6.41
C THR A 245 -21.37 10.80 5.40
N LEU A 246 -20.18 10.22 5.17
CA LEU A 246 -20.01 9.09 4.24
C LEU A 246 -20.67 7.79 4.71
N ASP A 247 -20.87 7.63 6.02
CA ASP A 247 -21.56 6.48 6.64
C ASP A 247 -23.09 6.66 6.70
N GLY A 248 -23.57 7.86 6.40
CA GLY A 248 -24.95 8.26 6.64
C GLY A 248 -25.03 9.54 7.47
N PRO A 249 -26.21 10.17 7.55
CA PRO A 249 -26.36 11.44 8.23
C PRO A 249 -26.33 11.30 9.75
N VAL A 250 -25.75 12.30 10.43
CA VAL A 250 -25.63 12.38 11.89
C VAL A 250 -26.22 13.70 12.36
N GLU A 251 -26.93 13.69 13.49
CA GLU A 251 -27.42 14.92 14.13
C GLU A 251 -26.33 15.56 14.99
N ILE A 252 -26.15 16.87 14.85
CA ILE A 252 -25.25 17.66 15.69
C ILE A 252 -26.04 18.72 16.43
N SER A 253 -25.60 19.05 17.65
CA SER A 253 -26.15 20.18 18.41
C SER A 253 -25.38 21.45 18.06
N VAL A 254 -26.05 22.38 17.40
CA VAL A 254 -25.58 23.74 17.16
C VAL A 254 -25.84 24.57 18.42
N PRO A 255 -24.81 25.20 19.02
CA PRO A 255 -24.98 26.00 20.23
C PRO A 255 -25.73 27.30 19.95
N ILE A 256 -26.30 27.89 21.01
CA ILE A 256 -26.85 29.26 21.00
C ILE A 256 -25.73 30.24 20.61
N GLY A 257 -26.02 31.17 19.70
CA GLY A 257 -25.02 32.12 19.20
C GLY A 257 -23.88 31.44 18.44
N ALA A 258 -24.21 30.52 17.53
CA ALA A 258 -23.25 29.72 16.80
C ALA A 258 -22.25 30.57 16.01
N ASP A 259 -20.96 30.34 16.26
CA ASP A 259 -19.86 30.97 15.53
C ASP A 259 -19.67 30.29 14.17
N THR A 260 -20.05 30.97 13.08
CA THR A 260 -19.93 30.45 11.71
C THR A 260 -18.53 30.55 11.13
N SER A 261 -17.61 31.26 11.80
CA SER A 261 -16.20 31.35 11.36
C SER A 261 -15.41 30.07 11.70
N LYS A 262 -15.87 29.32 12.72
CA LYS A 262 -15.21 28.11 13.20
C LYS A 262 -15.90 26.86 12.65
N ALA A 263 -15.10 25.93 12.14
CA ALA A 263 -15.59 24.62 11.75
C ALA A 263 -15.86 23.75 12.98
N MET A 264 -17.04 23.14 13.05
CA MET A 264 -17.33 22.11 14.05
C MET A 264 -16.72 20.78 13.60
N ARG A 265 -16.03 20.08 14.50
CA ARG A 265 -15.32 18.85 14.18
C ARG A 265 -16.08 17.60 14.63
N LEU A 266 -16.39 16.73 13.68
CA LEU A 266 -16.88 15.38 13.95
C LEU A 266 -15.73 14.38 13.81
N LYS A 267 -15.25 13.90 14.96
CA LYS A 267 -14.08 13.03 15.06
C LYS A 267 -14.33 11.68 14.39
N GLY A 268 -13.38 11.22 13.58
CA GLY A 268 -13.45 9.90 12.92
C GLY A 268 -14.51 9.79 11.81
N LYS A 269 -15.04 10.93 11.35
CA LYS A 269 -16.01 11.00 10.24
C LYS A 269 -15.40 11.45 8.92
N GLY A 270 -14.07 11.49 8.84
CA GLY A 270 -13.31 11.68 7.61
C GLY A 270 -13.16 10.39 6.81
N LEU A 271 -12.26 10.39 5.83
CA LEU A 271 -12.06 9.27 4.93
C LEU A 271 -11.55 8.04 5.69
N GLN A 272 -12.23 6.90 5.50
CA GLN A 272 -11.90 5.60 6.10
C GLN A 272 -11.81 5.60 7.64
N GLY A 273 -12.42 6.59 8.30
CA GLY A 273 -12.38 6.71 9.76
C GLY A 273 -11.04 7.16 10.34
N GLU A 274 -10.04 7.45 9.49
CA GLU A 274 -8.73 7.94 9.93
C GLU A 274 -8.66 9.48 10.04
N GLY A 275 -9.56 10.19 9.35
CA GLY A 275 -9.68 11.65 9.41
C GLY A 275 -10.96 12.12 10.12
N ASP A 276 -11.12 13.44 10.15
CA ASP A 276 -12.27 14.12 10.75
C ASP A 276 -13.17 14.77 9.68
N LEU A 277 -14.45 14.98 10.01
CA LEU A 277 -15.35 15.80 9.21
C LEU A 277 -15.47 17.19 9.84
N LEU A 278 -15.02 18.19 9.10
CA LEU A 278 -15.09 19.60 9.44
C LEU A 278 -16.38 20.18 8.85
N VAL A 279 -17.28 20.59 9.72
CA VAL A 279 -18.60 21.12 9.39
C VAL A 279 -18.55 22.64 9.48
N ASN A 280 -18.62 23.30 8.33
CA ASN A 280 -18.75 24.75 8.25
C ASN A 280 -20.23 25.13 8.22
N LEU A 281 -20.68 25.88 9.21
CA LEU A 281 -22.03 26.39 9.26
C LEU A 281 -22.15 27.60 8.33
N ARG A 282 -23.19 27.64 7.49
CA ARG A 282 -23.49 28.80 6.65
C ARG A 282 -24.91 29.26 6.88
N ILE A 283 -25.08 30.49 7.33
CA ILE A 283 -26.41 31.07 7.48
C ILE A 283 -26.97 31.35 6.09
N VAL A 284 -28.12 30.76 5.79
CA VAL A 284 -28.86 30.97 4.54
C VAL A 284 -30.16 31.69 4.87
N LEU A 285 -30.38 32.82 4.21
CA LEU A 285 -31.58 33.63 4.37
C LEU A 285 -32.75 33.05 3.53
N PRO A 286 -34.00 33.34 3.91
CA PRO A 286 -35.18 32.92 3.14
C PRO A 286 -35.09 33.36 1.68
N LYS A 287 -35.44 32.44 0.77
CA LYS A 287 -35.51 32.76 -0.66
C LYS A 287 -36.67 33.72 -0.91
N GLY A 288 -36.41 34.79 -1.65
CA GLY A 288 -37.43 35.79 -1.99
C GLY A 288 -37.55 36.96 -1.01
N GLY A 289 -36.69 37.01 0.02
CA GLY A 289 -36.75 38.04 1.05
C GLY A 289 -37.86 37.78 2.08
N ASP A 290 -37.86 38.59 3.12
CA ASP A 290 -38.85 38.53 4.20
C ASP A 290 -39.02 39.95 4.77
N PRO A 291 -40.13 40.64 4.48
CA PRO A 291 -40.35 42.03 4.91
C PRO A 291 -40.31 42.22 6.43
N ASP A 292 -40.75 41.21 7.19
CA ASP A 292 -40.75 41.26 8.65
C ASP A 292 -39.32 41.13 9.17
N LEU A 293 -38.54 40.21 8.59
CA LEU A 293 -37.12 40.08 8.90
C LEU A 293 -36.34 41.36 8.53
N GLU A 294 -36.60 41.95 7.37
CA GLU A 294 -35.98 43.21 6.95
C GLU A 294 -36.29 44.34 7.93
N SER A 295 -37.54 44.45 8.36
CA SER A 295 -37.98 45.45 9.34
C SER A 295 -37.28 45.25 10.68
N LEU A 296 -37.15 44.00 11.14
CA LEU A 296 -36.42 43.66 12.35
C LEU A 296 -34.93 44.03 12.25
N MET A 297 -34.29 43.75 11.10
CA MET A 297 -32.88 44.06 10.89
C MET A 297 -32.62 45.57 10.80
N ARG A 298 -33.54 46.36 10.24
CA ARG A 298 -33.47 47.83 10.29
C ARG A 298 -33.52 48.34 11.72
N PHE A 299 -34.46 47.84 12.51
CA PHE A 299 -34.55 48.19 13.94
C PHE A 299 -33.27 47.83 14.70
N TRP A 300 -32.70 46.64 14.48
CA TRP A 300 -31.45 46.23 15.13
C TRP A 300 -30.25 47.09 14.72
N ARG A 301 -30.11 47.43 13.43
CA ARG A 301 -29.04 48.30 12.95
C ARG A 301 -29.06 49.66 13.67
N ASP A 302 -30.26 50.23 13.85
CA ASP A 302 -30.40 51.59 14.38
C ASP A 302 -30.35 51.64 15.91
N GLN A 303 -30.85 50.61 16.59
CA GLN A 303 -30.96 50.57 18.05
C GLN A 303 -29.91 49.72 18.75
N LYS A 304 -29.31 48.74 18.07
CA LYS A 304 -28.36 47.75 18.61
C LYS A 304 -27.25 47.41 17.60
N PRO A 305 -26.49 48.40 17.11
CA PRO A 305 -25.39 48.12 16.19
C PRO A 305 -24.32 47.28 16.91
N TYR A 306 -23.77 46.32 16.20
CA TYR A 306 -22.57 45.57 16.61
C TYR A 306 -21.62 45.50 15.42
N ASP A 307 -20.32 45.68 15.66
CA ASP A 307 -19.28 45.59 14.64
C ASP A 307 -18.64 44.19 14.64
N VAL A 308 -18.31 43.71 13.46
CA VAL A 308 -17.65 42.43 13.21
C VAL A 308 -16.44 42.57 12.28
N ARG A 309 -16.07 43.80 11.88
CA ARG A 309 -15.01 44.09 10.91
C ARG A 309 -13.90 45.00 11.48
N ASP A 310 -13.60 44.84 12.76
CA ASP A 310 -12.44 45.47 13.41
C ASP A 310 -11.10 44.81 13.00
#